data_AF-A0A537WHF1-F1
#
_entry.id   AF-A0A537WHF1-F1
#
_cell.length_a   1.000
_cell.length_b   1.000
_cell.length_c   1.000
_cell.angle_alpha   90.00
_cell.angle_beta   90.00
_cell.angle_gamma   90.00
#
_symmetry.space_group_name_H-M   'P 1'
#
loop_
_entity.id
_entity.type
_entity.pdbx_description
1 polymer ?
#
loop_
_entity_poly.entity_id
_entity_poly.type
_entity_poly.pdbx_seq_one_letter_code
_entity_poly.pdbx_strand_id
1 'polypeptide(L)' 'LLRAAEHGRAVFVTTGLAREALPYYGPYAVSKAGLEAMVRIYAGEVARTRLRVNLIDPGIVRTRLRARIFPGENPANLPS' A
#
# COMPACT_ATOMS: atom_id res chain seq x y z
N LEU A 1 1.65 -20.48 -8.59
CA LEU A 1 1.54 -20.72 -7.12
C LEU A 1 0.30 -20.07 -6.53
N LEU A 2 0.19 -18.73 -6.48
CA LEU A 2 -0.97 -18.05 -5.84
C LEU A 2 -2.34 -18.42 -6.42
N ARG A 3 -2.47 -18.55 -7.75
CA ARG A 3 -3.73 -18.98 -8.40
C ARG A 3 -4.10 -20.45 -8.14
N ALA A 4 -3.10 -21.28 -7.85
CA ALA A 4 -3.30 -22.72 -7.62
C ALA A 4 -3.61 -23.04 -6.14
N ALA A 5 -3.28 -22.13 -5.22
CA ALA A 5 -3.57 -22.30 -3.80
C ALA A 5 -5.08 -22.27 -3.53
N GLU A 6 -5.53 -23.12 -2.61
CA GLU A 6 -6.94 -23.18 -2.17
C GLU A 6 -7.43 -21.83 -1.62
N HIS A 7 -6.55 -21.10 -0.93
CA HIS A 7 -6.81 -19.80 -0.32
C HIS A 7 -5.75 -18.76 -0.68
N GLY A 8 -5.42 -18.62 -1.97
CA GLY A 8 -4.47 -17.61 -2.43
C GLY A 8 -4.84 -16.19 -1.99
N ARG A 9 -3.89 -15.46 -1.41
CA ARG A 9 -4.02 -14.05 -1.03
C ARG A 9 -2.83 -13.26 -1.52
N ALA A 10 -3.09 -12.15 -2.19
CA ALA A 10 -2.08 -11.14 -2.50
C ALA A 10 -2.48 -9.84 -1.80
N VAL A 11 -1.59 -9.31 -0.97
CA VAL A 11 -1.80 -8.06 -0.22
C VAL A 11 -0.69 -7.09 -0.59
N PHE A 12 -1.09 -5.89 -1.00
CA PHE A 12 -0.18 -4.84 -1.43
C PHE A 12 -0.30 -3.64 -0.50
N VAL A 13 0.83 -3.11 -0.06
CA VAL A 13 0.87 -1.97 0.85
C VAL A 13 0.90 -0.65 0.06
N THR A 14 -0.10 0.20 0.27
CA THR A 14 -0.24 1.55 -0.30
C THR A 14 -0.13 2.61 0.79
N THR A 15 -0.57 3.83 0.50
CA THR A 15 -0.59 5.00 1.39
C THR A 15 -1.67 5.98 0.92
N GLY A 16 -2.24 6.76 1.84
CA GLY A 16 -3.17 7.86 1.51
C GLY A 16 -2.61 8.86 0.49
N LEU A 17 -1.27 9.01 0.45
CA LEU A 17 -0.58 9.87 -0.51
C LEU A 17 -0.82 9.48 -1.98
N ALA A 18 -1.21 8.23 -2.25
CA ALA A 18 -1.59 7.78 -3.59
C ALA A 18 -2.84 8.50 -4.13
N ARG A 19 -3.68 9.03 -3.23
CA ARG A 19 -4.98 9.64 -3.53
C ARG A 19 -5.01 11.14 -3.22
N GLU A 20 -4.33 11.56 -2.15
CA GLU A 20 -4.34 12.94 -1.67
C GLU A 20 -3.45 13.90 -2.49
N ALA A 21 -2.46 13.37 -3.21
CA ALA A 21 -1.54 14.15 -4.05
C ALA A 21 -0.86 15.34 -3.32
N LEU A 22 -0.38 15.09 -2.09
CA LEU A 22 0.27 16.13 -1.29
C LEU A 22 1.61 16.61 -1.88
N PRO A 23 1.96 17.91 -1.71
CA PRO A 23 3.26 18.44 -2.10
C PRO A 23 4.44 17.67 -1.48
N TYR A 24 5.59 17.69 -2.16
CA TYR A 24 6.86 17.06 -1.73
C TYR A 24 6.90 15.51 -1.74
N TYR A 25 5.80 14.84 -2.13
CA TYR A 25 5.74 13.38 -2.26
C TYR A 25 5.73 12.84 -3.69
N GLY A 26 5.94 13.69 -4.71
CA GLY A 26 5.71 13.40 -6.13
C GLY A 26 6.02 11.97 -6.59
N PRO A 27 7.29 11.56 -6.71
CA PRO A 27 7.63 10.21 -7.19
C PRO A 27 7.06 9.07 -6.33
N TYR A 28 7.01 9.26 -5.00
CA TYR A 28 6.48 8.25 -4.08
C TYR A 28 4.96 8.09 -4.25
N ALA A 29 4.22 9.20 -4.23
CA ALA A 29 2.78 9.24 -4.45
C ALA A 29 2.41 8.66 -5.83
N VAL A 30 3.12 9.04 -6.90
CA VAL A 30 2.90 8.51 -8.26
C VAL A 30 3.13 6.99 -8.29
N SER A 31 4.20 6.49 -7.67
CA SER A 31 4.48 5.05 -7.63
C SER A 31 3.35 4.27 -6.94
N LYS A 32 2.77 4.83 -5.88
CA LYS A 32 1.69 4.21 -5.11
C LYS A 32 0.34 4.31 -5.81
N ALA A 33 0.05 5.41 -6.48
CA ALA A 33 -1.12 5.54 -7.35
C ALA A 33 -1.09 4.52 -8.51
N GLY A 34 0.06 4.36 -9.15
CA GLY A 34 0.28 3.33 -10.18
C GLY A 34 0.09 1.91 -9.63
N LEU A 35 0.61 1.65 -8.43
CA LEU A 35 0.39 0.38 -7.73
C LEU A 35 -1.11 0.13 -7.46
N GLU A 36 -1.86 1.13 -6.96
CA GLU A 36 -3.31 0.97 -6.73
C GLU A 36 -4.08 0.67 -8.03
N ALA A 37 -3.73 1.33 -9.14
CA ALA A 37 -4.30 1.02 -10.45
C ALA A 37 -4.01 -0.42 -10.88
N MET A 38 -2.75 -0.84 -10.81
CA MET A 38 -2.32 -2.20 -11.15
C MET A 38 -3.04 -3.26 -10.31
N VAL A 39 -3.16 -3.05 -9.00
CA VAL A 39 -3.79 -4.01 -8.09
C VAL A 39 -5.30 -4.12 -8.35
N ARG A 40 -5.97 -3.01 -8.69
CA ARG A 40 -7.39 -3.03 -9.11
C ARG A 40 -7.60 -3.80 -10.42
N ILE A 41 -6.72 -3.60 -11.41
CA ILE A 41 -6.73 -4.38 -12.65
C ILE A 41 -6.55 -5.87 -12.33
N TYR A 42 -5.53 -6.21 -11.54
CA TYR A 42 -5.24 -7.59 -11.17
C TYR A 42 -6.41 -8.25 -10.43
N ALA A 43 -7.05 -7.54 -9.50
CA ALA A 43 -8.25 -8.02 -8.81
C ALA A 43 -9.40 -8.34 -9.77
N GLY A 44 -9.61 -7.50 -10.81
CA GLY A 44 -10.58 -7.76 -11.88
C GLY A 44 -10.23 -9.00 -12.70
N GLU A 45 -8.96 -9.14 -13.12
CA GLU A 45 -8.47 -10.29 -13.89
C GLU A 45 -8.64 -11.63 -13.16
N VAL A 46 -8.56 -11.62 -11.83
CA VAL A 46 -8.65 -12.84 -11.01
C VAL A 46 -10.02 -13.04 -10.35
N ALA A 47 -11.01 -12.20 -10.65
CA ALA A 47 -12.30 -12.18 -9.98
C ALA A 47 -13.04 -13.53 -10.00
N ARG A 48 -12.83 -14.33 -11.05
CA ARG A 48 -13.42 -15.68 -11.23
C ARG A 48 -12.59 -16.82 -10.64
N THR A 49 -11.55 -16.51 -9.88
CA THR A 49 -10.66 -17.50 -9.25
C THR A 49 -10.81 -17.48 -7.73
N ARG A 50 -10.13 -18.40 -7.04
CA ARG A 50 -10.08 -18.44 -5.56
C ARG A 50 -9.12 -17.39 -4.95
N LEU A 51 -8.31 -16.73 -5.78
CA LEU A 51 -7.34 -15.73 -5.35
C LEU A 51 -8.06 -14.42 -4.98
N ARG A 52 -7.71 -13.85 -3.82
CA ARG A 52 -8.12 -12.50 -3.42
C ARG A 52 -6.93 -11.56 -3.43
N VAL A 53 -7.16 -10.37 -3.97
CA VAL A 53 -6.14 -9.35 -4.19
C VAL A 53 -6.62 -8.08 -3.50
N ASN A 54 -5.82 -7.56 -2.57
CA ASN A 54 -6.23 -6.42 -1.74
C ASN A 54 -5.13 -5.37 -1.62
N LEU A 55 -5.55 -4.12 -1.45
CA LEU A 55 -4.72 -3.02 -1.02
C LEU A 55 -4.90 -2.80 0.47
N ILE A 56 -3.81 -2.48 1.17
CA ILE A 56 -3.85 -2.01 2.55
C ILE A 56 -3.08 -0.70 2.66
N ASP A 57 -3.76 0.32 3.16
CA ASP A 57 -3.16 1.57 3.59
C ASP A 57 -2.97 1.49 5.11
N PRO A 58 -1.74 1.37 5.61
CA PRO A 58 -1.50 1.22 7.04
C PRO A 58 -1.57 2.55 7.80
N GLY A 59 -1.76 3.68 7.10
CA GLY A 59 -1.70 5.00 7.71
C GLY A 59 -0.31 5.32 8.29
N ILE A 60 -0.28 6.08 9.39
CA ILE A 60 0.96 6.44 10.07
C ILE A 60 1.40 5.27 10.96
N VAL A 61 2.56 4.69 10.63
CA VAL A 61 3.15 3.57 11.38
C VAL A 61 4.55 3.94 11.85
N ARG A 62 4.87 3.56 13.08
CA ARG A 62 6.20 3.72 13.67
C ARG A 62 7.25 2.84 12.98
N THR A 63 7.82 3.36 11.90
CA THR A 63 8.81 2.66 11.07
C THR A 63 10.07 3.50 10.88
N ARG A 64 11.17 2.84 10.49
CA ARG A 64 12.40 3.54 10.07
C ARG A 64 12.18 4.42 8.84
N LEU A 65 11.25 4.06 7.95
CA LEU A 65 10.88 4.89 6.80
C LEU A 65 10.25 6.21 7.26
N ARG A 66 9.26 6.13 8.16
CA ARG A 66 8.60 7.32 8.74
C ARG A 66 9.61 8.24 9.43
N ALA A 67 10.49 7.68 10.26
CA ALA A 67 11.52 8.44 10.97
C ALA A 67 12.48 9.19 10.04
N ARG A 68 12.74 8.66 8.82
CA ARG A 68 13.57 9.35 7.82
C ARG A 68 12.82 10.50 7.13
N ILE A 69 11.51 10.35 6.91
CA ILE A 69 10.67 11.36 6.24
C ILE A 69 10.26 12.47 7.22
N PHE A 70 10.08 12.15 8.50
CA PHE A 70 9.68 13.07 9.57
C PHE A 70 10.68 13.00 10.74
N PRO A 71 11.92 13.50 10.58
CA PRO A 71 12.98 13.34 11.59
C PRO A 71 12.71 14.06 12.92
N GLY A 72 11.85 15.10 12.91
CA GLY A 72 11.45 15.82 14.12
C GLY A 72 10.26 15.20 14.87
N GLU A 73 9.64 14.15 14.33
CA GLU A 73 8.51 13.49 14.97
C GLU A 73 8.99 12.53 16.06
N ASN A 74 8.43 12.63 17.27
CA ASN A 74 8.76 11.69 18.34
C ASN A 74 8.14 10.32 18.05
N PRO A 75 8.93 9.25 17.86
CA PRO A 75 8.42 7.92 17.54
C PRO A 75 7.51 7.33 18.63
N ALA A 76 7.64 7.78 19.89
CA ALA A 76 6.80 7.30 20.98
C ALA A 76 5.33 7.72 20.84
N ASN A 77 5.04 8.77 20.06
CA ASN A 77 3.69 9.28 19.84
C ASN A 77 2.96 8.58 18.68
N LEU A 78 3.63 7.65 17.98
CA LEU A 78 3.08 6.96 16.82
C LEU A 78 2.41 5.63 17.19
N PRO A 79 1.31 5.26 16.51
CA PRO A 79 0.74 3.92 16.63
C PRO A 79 1.77 2.83 16.31
N SER A 80 1.71 1.73 17.06
CA SER A 80 2.54 0.54 16.85
C SER A 80 2.17 -0.20 15.58
#